data_AF-A0A0G1TCQ5-F1
#
_entry.id   AF-A0A0G1TCQ5-F1
#
_cell.length_a   1.000
_cell.length_b   1.000
_cell.length_c   1.000
_cell.angle_alpha   90.00
_cell.angle_beta   90.00
_cell.angle_gamma   90.00
#
_symmetry.space_group_name_H-M   'P 1'
#
loop_
_entity.id
_entity.type
_entity.pdbx_description
1 polymer ?
#
loop_
_entity_poly.entity_id
_entity_poly.type
_entity_poly.pdbx_seq_one_letter_code
_entity_poly.pdbx_strand_id
1 'polypeptide(L)'
;MEDKIIIRGARVHNLKNVNLEIPKEKLVVFTGVSGSGKSSLAFDTIFAEGQRRYIESLSPYARQFLGQMERADVDEIIGLSPAIAINQKALSHNPRSTVGTLTEIYDYLRVLFSRLGEVYCPNDGSRIKKLSIDEIVQIVKETGTGNNFEYITVLAPVVRGRKGEYYQLLYDFLNLGFSQARIDGEFKDLHEKIVLSRYKEHTIEILIDKVMLHDESRVFEAIETALNHSQGIVNVVFDEKKESRRELLLSENHVSVMPGEAP
;
A
#
# COMPACT_ATOMS: atom_id res chain seq x y z
N MET A 1 -34.99 -31.67 5.23
CA MET A 1 -34.55 -30.62 4.29
C MET A 1 -35.25 -30.95 2.99
N GLU A 2 -36.02 -30.03 2.40
CA GLU A 2 -36.65 -30.33 1.11
C GLU A 2 -35.56 -30.52 0.05
N ASP A 3 -35.56 -31.69 -0.58
CA ASP A 3 -34.63 -32.18 -1.59
C ASP A 3 -34.99 -31.69 -3.01
N LYS A 4 -35.95 -30.77 -3.08
CA LYS A 4 -36.42 -30.11 -4.30
C LYS A 4 -36.62 -28.62 -4.07
N ILE A 5 -36.64 -27.85 -5.15
CA ILE A 5 -37.14 -26.48 -5.22
C ILE A 5 -38.51 -26.57 -5.88
N ILE A 6 -39.55 -26.11 -5.19
CA ILE A 6 -40.93 -26.15 -5.68
C ILE A 6 -41.34 -24.74 -6.05
N ILE A 7 -41.76 -24.53 -7.29
CA ILE A 7 -42.21 -23.24 -7.81
C ILE A 7 -43.68 -23.37 -8.18
N ARG A 8 -44.51 -22.45 -7.67
CA ARG A 8 -45.94 -22.38 -7.98
C ARG A 8 -46.30 -21.01 -8.54
N GLY A 9 -47.01 -21.03 -9.66
CA GLY A 9 -47.60 -19.87 -10.29
C GLY A 9 -46.61 -18.81 -10.76
N ALA A 10 -45.48 -19.19 -11.36
CA ALA A 10 -44.54 -18.22 -11.91
C ALA A 10 -45.13 -17.51 -13.14
N ARG A 11 -45.14 -16.18 -13.11
CA ARG A 11 -45.74 -15.29 -14.13
C ARG A 11 -44.83 -14.16 -14.60
N VAL A 12 -43.56 -14.19 -14.22
CA VAL A 12 -42.57 -13.19 -14.63
C VAL A 12 -42.46 -13.11 -16.17
N HIS A 13 -42.59 -11.90 -16.71
CA HIS A 13 -42.60 -11.59 -18.14
C HIS A 13 -43.65 -12.38 -18.93
N ASN A 14 -43.24 -13.42 -19.66
CA ASN A 14 -44.10 -14.19 -20.55
C ASN A 14 -44.43 -15.59 -20.00
N LEU A 15 -44.09 -15.87 -18.74
CA LEU A 15 -44.45 -17.11 -18.07
C LEU A 15 -45.96 -17.16 -17.85
N LYS A 16 -46.57 -18.30 -18.19
CA LYS A 16 -48.03 -18.49 -18.13
C LYS A 16 -48.43 -19.32 -16.92
N ASN A 17 -48.24 -18.76 -15.72
CA ASN A 17 -48.60 -19.39 -14.44
C ASN A 17 -47.96 -20.80 -14.27
N VAL A 18 -46.63 -20.86 -14.43
CA VAL A 18 -45.88 -22.11 -14.50
C VAL A 18 -45.68 -22.71 -13.11
N ASN A 19 -45.94 -24.00 -12.98
CA ASN A 19 -45.63 -24.82 -11.81
C ASN A 19 -44.53 -25.82 -12.16
N LEU A 20 -43.51 -25.95 -11.30
CA LEU A 20 -42.32 -26.76 -11.57
C LEU A 20 -41.69 -27.26 -10.27
N GLU A 21 -41.20 -28.49 -10.28
CA GLU A 21 -40.29 -29.02 -9.25
C GLU A 21 -38.90 -29.24 -9.84
N ILE A 22 -37.88 -28.73 -9.17
CA ILE A 22 -36.47 -28.85 -9.56
C ILE A 22 -35.74 -29.68 -8.51
N PRO A 23 -35.07 -30.79 -8.87
CA PRO A 23 -34.27 -31.55 -7.90
C PRO A 23 -33.06 -30.72 -7.45
N LYS A 24 -32.77 -30.72 -6.15
CA LYS A 24 -31.54 -30.12 -5.62
C LYS A 24 -30.33 -31.02 -5.85
N GLU A 25 -29.14 -30.42 -5.77
CA GLU A 25 -27.85 -31.14 -5.87
C GLU A 25 -27.69 -31.90 -7.19
N LYS A 26 -28.38 -31.43 -8.24
CA LYS A 26 -28.28 -31.95 -9.60
C LYS A 26 -27.92 -30.82 -10.56
N LEU A 27 -27.22 -31.18 -11.64
CA LEU A 27 -27.07 -30.30 -12.79
C LEU A 27 -28.40 -30.28 -13.56
N VAL A 28 -29.14 -29.18 -13.45
CA VAL A 28 -30.42 -28.99 -14.13
C VAL A 28 -30.24 -28.05 -15.32
N VAL A 29 -30.71 -28.47 -16.49
CA VAL A 29 -30.58 -27.70 -17.74
C VAL A 29 -31.96 -27.24 -18.20
N PHE A 30 -32.13 -25.93 -18.33
CA PHE A 30 -33.32 -25.34 -18.95
C PHE A 30 -33.09 -25.21 -20.45
N THR A 31 -33.94 -25.86 -21.25
CA THR A 31 -33.84 -25.85 -22.72
C THR A 31 -35.15 -25.42 -23.37
N GLY A 32 -35.10 -25.04 -24.65
CA GLY A 32 -36.25 -24.56 -25.43
C GLY A 32 -35.91 -23.40 -26.37
N VAL A 33 -36.84 -23.09 -27.29
CA VAL A 33 -36.68 -22.05 -28.34
C VAL A 33 -36.41 -20.66 -27.77
N SER A 34 -35.77 -19.77 -28.54
CA SER A 34 -35.58 -18.38 -28.12
C SER A 34 -36.93 -17.73 -27.74
N GLY A 35 -36.93 -16.94 -26.66
CA GLY A 35 -38.15 -16.33 -26.15
C GLY A 35 -39.11 -17.27 -25.38
N SER A 36 -38.78 -18.56 -25.18
CA SER A 36 -39.67 -19.50 -24.46
C SER A 36 -39.83 -19.24 -22.94
N GLY A 37 -39.24 -18.19 -22.38
CA GLY A 37 -39.31 -17.87 -20.94
C GLY A 37 -38.23 -18.53 -20.07
N LYS A 38 -37.20 -19.17 -20.66
CA LYS A 38 -36.08 -19.77 -19.90
C LYS A 38 -35.38 -18.77 -18.98
N SER A 39 -35.00 -17.62 -19.53
CA SER A 39 -34.32 -16.57 -18.78
C SER A 39 -35.24 -15.95 -17.73
N SER A 40 -36.52 -15.75 -18.08
CA SER A 40 -37.55 -15.27 -17.15
C SER A 40 -37.68 -16.18 -15.92
N LEU A 41 -37.63 -17.50 -16.12
CA LEU A 41 -37.72 -18.47 -15.04
C LEU A 41 -36.40 -18.58 -14.25
N ALA A 42 -35.26 -18.70 -14.94
CA ALA A 42 -33.97 -18.93 -14.29
C ALA A 42 -33.41 -17.67 -13.59
N PHE A 43 -33.35 -16.55 -14.30
CA PHE A 43 -32.75 -15.31 -13.81
C PHE A 43 -33.78 -14.42 -13.10
N ASP A 44 -34.90 -14.14 -13.76
CA ASP A 44 -35.84 -13.12 -13.28
C ASP A 44 -36.83 -13.67 -12.22
N THR A 45 -36.91 -15.00 -12.05
CA THR A 45 -37.72 -15.65 -11.00
C THR A 45 -36.84 -16.32 -9.95
N ILE A 46 -36.13 -17.40 -10.30
CA ILE A 46 -35.39 -18.24 -9.33
C ILE A 46 -34.22 -17.48 -8.72
N PHE A 47 -33.33 -16.90 -9.54
CA PHE A 47 -32.18 -16.15 -9.04
C PHE A 47 -32.61 -14.88 -8.30
N ALA A 48 -33.55 -14.10 -8.86
CA ALA A 48 -34.07 -12.90 -8.20
C ALA A 48 -34.63 -13.19 -6.80
N GLU A 49 -35.48 -14.22 -6.65
CA GLU A 49 -36.00 -14.61 -5.35
C GLU A 49 -34.92 -15.18 -4.42
N GLY A 50 -33.96 -15.94 -4.96
CA GLY A 50 -32.87 -16.51 -4.17
C GLY A 50 -31.96 -15.43 -3.59
N GLN A 51 -31.65 -14.41 -4.39
CA GLN A 51 -30.88 -13.24 -3.96
C GLN A 51 -31.68 -12.37 -2.98
N ARG A 52 -32.96 -12.08 -3.28
CA ARG A 52 -33.84 -11.29 -2.39
C ARG A 52 -33.95 -11.90 -1.00
N ARG A 53 -34.28 -13.19 -0.91
CA ARG A 53 -34.42 -13.90 0.37
C ARG A 53 -33.11 -13.97 1.16
N TYR A 54 -31.97 -14.08 0.46
CA TYR A 54 -30.66 -14.03 1.11
C TYR A 54 -30.36 -12.64 1.67
N ILE A 55 -30.65 -11.56 0.92
CA ILE A 55 -30.48 -10.18 1.42
C ILE A 55 -31.42 -9.90 2.60
N GLU A 56 -32.63 -10.46 2.58
CA GLU A 56 -33.61 -10.32 3.67
C GLU A 56 -33.17 -10.96 5.00
N SER A 57 -32.28 -11.95 4.96
CA SER A 57 -31.72 -12.57 6.17
C SER A 57 -30.54 -11.78 6.75
N LEU A 58 -30.02 -10.78 6.04
CA LEU A 58 -28.94 -9.91 6.50
C LEU A 58 -29.43 -8.87 7.50
N SER A 59 -28.48 -8.24 8.20
CA SER A 59 -28.78 -7.21 9.20
C SER A 59 -29.59 -6.05 8.61
N PRO A 60 -30.45 -5.37 9.40
CA PRO A 60 -31.20 -4.20 8.93
C PRO A 60 -30.31 -3.11 8.31
N TYR A 61 -29.09 -2.96 8.83
CA TYR A 61 -28.09 -2.03 8.30
C TYR A 61 -27.60 -2.43 6.91
N ALA A 62 -27.24 -3.70 6.70
CA ALA A 62 -26.78 -4.19 5.39
C ALA A 62 -27.87 -4.02 4.30
N ARG A 63 -29.15 -4.19 4.67
CA ARG A 63 -30.29 -3.98 3.76
C ARG A 63 -30.42 -2.55 3.25
N GLN A 64 -29.96 -1.53 3.98
CA GLN A 64 -29.96 -0.14 3.48
C GLN A 64 -29.03 0.06 2.28
N PHE A 65 -27.89 -0.66 2.22
CA PHE A 65 -26.89 -0.50 1.16
C PHE A 65 -27.18 -1.37 -0.07
N LEU A 66 -27.82 -2.51 0.13
CA LEU A 66 -28.08 -3.48 -0.95
C LEU A 66 -29.34 -3.15 -1.75
N GLY A 67 -30.14 -2.18 -1.29
CA GLY A 67 -31.41 -1.79 -1.90
C GLY A 67 -32.52 -2.83 -1.69
N GLN A 68 -33.76 -2.41 -1.94
CA GLN A 68 -34.88 -3.35 -2.03
C GLN A 68 -34.88 -3.99 -3.41
N MET A 69 -34.75 -5.32 -3.48
CA MET A 69 -34.96 -6.04 -4.74
C MET A 69 -36.46 -6.25 -4.95
N GLU A 70 -36.94 -6.02 -6.17
CA GLU A 70 -38.33 -6.30 -6.53
C GLU A 70 -38.62 -7.80 -6.36
N ARG A 71 -39.79 -8.09 -5.80
CA ARG A 71 -40.28 -9.45 -5.63
C ARG A 71 -40.74 -9.98 -6.99
N ALA A 72 -40.34 -11.20 -7.34
CA ALA A 72 -40.79 -11.83 -8.57
C ALA A 72 -42.30 -12.12 -8.52
N ASP A 73 -43.01 -12.02 -9.66
CA ASP A 73 -44.41 -12.43 -9.77
C ASP A 73 -44.51 -13.96 -9.80
N VAL A 74 -44.61 -14.53 -8.60
CA VAL A 74 -44.73 -15.97 -8.32
C VAL A 74 -45.57 -16.15 -7.05
N ASP A 75 -46.45 -17.15 -7.03
CA ASP A 75 -47.30 -17.40 -5.85
C ASP A 75 -46.46 -17.92 -4.69
N GLU A 76 -45.62 -18.92 -4.96
CA GLU A 76 -44.82 -19.57 -3.93
C GLU A 76 -43.54 -20.17 -4.53
N ILE A 77 -42.44 -20.04 -3.78
CA ILE A 77 -41.24 -20.85 -4.00
C ILE A 77 -40.80 -21.45 -2.67
N ILE A 78 -40.71 -22.78 -2.60
CA ILE A 78 -40.27 -23.53 -1.42
C ILE A 78 -38.93 -24.20 -1.73
N GLY A 79 -38.10 -24.37 -0.70
CA GLY A 79 -36.80 -25.01 -0.83
C GLY A 79 -35.74 -24.18 -1.56
N LEU A 80 -35.92 -22.88 -1.80
CA LEU A 80 -34.93 -22.07 -2.52
C LEU A 80 -33.67 -21.81 -1.69
N SER A 81 -32.49 -22.06 -2.27
CA SER A 81 -31.18 -21.73 -1.68
C SER A 81 -30.73 -20.32 -2.10
N PRO A 82 -29.78 -19.69 -1.38
CA PRO A 82 -29.08 -18.50 -1.88
C PRO A 82 -28.54 -18.77 -3.29
N ALA A 83 -28.79 -17.83 -4.21
CA ALA A 83 -28.51 -18.01 -5.62
C ALA A 83 -27.43 -17.04 -6.11
N ILE A 84 -26.58 -17.53 -7.03
CA ILE A 84 -25.56 -16.74 -7.72
C ILE A 84 -25.81 -16.88 -9.23
N ALA A 85 -25.95 -15.76 -9.93
CA ALA A 85 -26.05 -15.74 -11.38
C ALA A 85 -24.67 -15.51 -12.00
N ILE A 86 -24.27 -16.42 -12.87
CA ILE A 86 -23.12 -16.25 -13.75
C ILE A 86 -23.67 -16.03 -15.16
N ASN A 87 -23.56 -14.80 -15.67
CA ASN A 87 -24.06 -14.42 -16.99
C ASN A 87 -22.93 -13.77 -17.82
N GLN A 88 -23.22 -13.51 -19.10
CA GLN A 88 -22.28 -12.87 -20.02
C GLN A 88 -22.37 -11.33 -20.00
N LYS A 89 -22.96 -10.69 -18.97
CA LYS A 89 -22.99 -9.23 -18.93
C LYS A 89 -21.56 -8.71 -18.90
N ALA A 90 -21.27 -7.71 -19.74
CA ALA A 90 -19.95 -7.13 -19.84
C ALA A 90 -19.51 -6.64 -18.45
N LEU A 91 -18.33 -7.09 -18.02
CA LEU A 91 -17.67 -6.56 -16.84
C LEU A 91 -17.41 -5.07 -17.07
N SER A 92 -17.55 -4.26 -16.02
CA SER A 92 -17.29 -2.83 -16.06
C SER A 92 -15.93 -2.53 -16.73
N HIS A 93 -15.93 -1.70 -17.76
CA HIS A 93 -14.71 -1.27 -18.46
C HIS A 93 -13.96 -0.22 -17.64
N ASN A 94 -13.35 -0.63 -16.53
CA ASN A 94 -12.38 0.19 -15.84
C ASN A 94 -10.99 -0.10 -16.42
N PRO A 95 -10.28 0.89 -17.00
CA PRO A 95 -8.97 0.68 -17.62
C PRO A 95 -7.89 0.20 -16.64
N ARG A 96 -8.11 0.32 -15.32
CA ARG A 96 -7.21 -0.21 -14.29
C ARG A 96 -7.54 -1.67 -13.89
N SER A 97 -8.65 -2.21 -14.37
CA SER A 97 -9.03 -3.60 -14.09
C SER A 97 -8.37 -4.54 -15.08
N THR A 98 -7.70 -5.56 -14.56
CA THR A 98 -7.05 -6.62 -15.34
C THR A 98 -7.59 -7.97 -14.89
N VAL A 99 -7.22 -9.05 -15.60
CA VAL A 99 -7.53 -10.42 -15.17
C VAL A 99 -6.99 -10.68 -13.75
N GLY A 100 -5.79 -10.17 -13.43
CA GLY A 100 -5.17 -10.34 -12.12
C GLY A 100 -5.93 -9.66 -10.99
N THR A 101 -6.53 -8.49 -11.24
CA THR A 101 -7.35 -7.80 -10.22
C THR A 101 -8.75 -8.42 -10.11
N LEU A 102 -9.33 -8.92 -11.20
CA LEU A 102 -10.64 -9.59 -11.19
C LEU A 102 -10.61 -10.94 -10.47
N THR A 103 -9.50 -11.65 -10.55
CA THR A 103 -9.30 -12.95 -9.92
C THR A 103 -8.61 -12.86 -8.55
N GLU A 104 -8.31 -11.63 -8.09
CA GLU A 104 -7.54 -11.32 -6.87
C GLU A 104 -6.11 -11.90 -6.86
N ILE A 105 -5.67 -12.60 -7.91
CA ILE A 105 -4.31 -13.14 -8.06
C ILE A 105 -3.26 -12.02 -7.90
N TYR A 106 -3.54 -10.83 -8.40
CA TYR A 106 -2.63 -9.68 -8.27
C TYR A 106 -2.39 -9.32 -6.80
N ASP A 107 -3.39 -9.42 -5.93
CA ASP A 107 -3.24 -9.13 -4.50
C ASP A 107 -2.38 -10.19 -3.80
N TYR A 108 -2.54 -11.46 -4.17
CA TYR A 108 -1.63 -12.52 -3.72
C TYR A 108 -0.19 -12.29 -4.18
N LEU A 109 0.01 -11.88 -5.44
CA LEU A 109 1.33 -11.53 -5.94
C LEU A 109 1.94 -10.36 -5.17
N ARG A 110 1.17 -9.32 -4.85
CA ARG A 110 1.67 -8.20 -4.03
C ARG A 110 2.16 -8.66 -2.67
N VAL A 111 1.40 -9.52 -1.99
CA VAL A 111 1.83 -10.08 -0.71
C VAL A 111 3.09 -10.93 -0.89
N LEU A 112 3.13 -11.80 -1.90
CA LEU A 112 4.29 -12.64 -2.20
C LEU A 112 5.56 -11.81 -2.40
N PHE A 113 5.52 -10.82 -3.30
CA PHE A 113 6.66 -9.95 -3.58
C PHE A 113 7.02 -9.05 -2.38
N SER A 114 6.04 -8.62 -1.57
CA SER A 114 6.35 -7.84 -0.35
C SER A 114 7.10 -8.67 0.71
N ARG A 115 6.90 -9.99 0.73
CA ARG A 115 7.45 -10.88 1.76
C ARG A 115 8.72 -11.57 1.33
N LEU A 116 8.80 -11.97 0.05
CA LEU A 116 9.89 -12.78 -0.49
C LEU A 116 10.64 -12.08 -1.63
N GLY A 117 10.17 -10.93 -2.08
CA GLY A 117 10.81 -10.18 -3.15
C GLY A 117 12.17 -9.66 -2.70
N GLU A 118 13.21 -10.06 -3.43
CA GLU A 118 14.52 -9.42 -3.32
C GLU A 118 14.47 -8.08 -4.06
N VAL A 119 14.88 -7.02 -3.39
CA VAL A 119 14.86 -5.67 -3.95
C VAL A 119 16.22 -5.40 -4.58
N TYR A 120 16.20 -4.84 -5.79
CA TYR A 120 17.39 -4.45 -6.53
C TYR A 120 17.33 -2.97 -6.89
N CYS A 121 18.49 -2.31 -6.88
CA CYS A 121 18.62 -0.93 -7.34
C CYS A 121 18.40 -0.87 -8.86
N PRO A 122 17.55 0.04 -9.37
CA PRO A 122 17.31 0.15 -10.81
C PRO A 122 18.49 0.76 -11.58
N ASN A 123 19.39 1.49 -10.92
CA ASN A 123 20.51 2.17 -11.57
C ASN A 123 21.73 1.25 -11.75
N ASP A 124 22.06 0.47 -10.72
CA ASP A 124 23.30 -0.34 -10.69
C ASP A 124 23.05 -1.85 -10.57
N GLY A 125 21.80 -2.29 -10.38
CA GLY A 125 21.45 -3.71 -10.26
C GLY A 125 21.94 -4.37 -8.96
N SER A 126 22.48 -3.60 -8.01
CA SER A 126 22.90 -4.12 -6.71
C SER A 126 21.70 -4.56 -5.88
N ARG A 127 21.88 -5.61 -5.08
CA ARG A 127 20.84 -6.10 -4.18
C ARG A 127 20.73 -5.17 -2.97
N ILE A 128 19.54 -4.62 -2.76
CA ILE A 128 19.21 -3.80 -1.59
C ILE A 128 19.07 -4.72 -0.38
N LYS A 129 19.88 -4.48 0.64
CA LYS A 129 19.85 -5.19 1.91
C LYS A 129 19.73 -4.21 3.07
N LYS A 130 19.32 -4.74 4.22
CA LYS A 130 19.49 -4.05 5.50
C LYS A 130 20.98 -4.05 5.85
N LEU A 131 21.48 -2.90 6.27
CA LEU A 131 22.84 -2.76 6.76
C LEU A 131 22.79 -2.68 8.29
N SER A 132 23.69 -3.41 8.94
CA SER A 132 24.02 -3.20 10.36
C SER A 132 24.76 -1.87 10.54
N ILE A 133 24.76 -1.34 11.77
CA ILE A 133 25.51 -0.11 12.10
C ILE A 133 26.99 -0.28 11.75
N ASP A 134 27.57 -1.45 12.07
CA ASP A 134 28.97 -1.79 11.74
C ASP A 134 29.23 -1.74 10.23
N GLU A 135 28.34 -2.28 9.39
CA GLU A 135 28.47 -2.21 7.93
C GLU A 135 28.35 -0.76 7.43
N ILE A 136 27.45 0.05 8.01
CA ILE A 136 27.32 1.48 7.67
C ILE A 136 28.62 2.22 8.01
N VAL A 137 29.17 2.01 9.20
CA VAL A 137 30.45 2.61 9.65
C VAL A 137 31.59 2.18 8.71
N GLN A 138 31.65 0.91 8.33
CA GLN A 138 32.67 0.38 7.43
C GLN A 138 32.58 1.03 6.04
N ILE A 139 31.38 1.14 5.46
CA ILE A 139 31.17 1.80 4.16
C ILE A 139 31.59 3.28 4.22
N VAL A 140 31.26 3.97 5.31
CA VAL A 140 31.65 5.37 5.51
C VAL A 140 33.18 5.51 5.57
N LYS A 141 33.87 4.63 6.29
CA LYS A 141 35.34 4.60 6.36
C LYS A 141 36.01 4.29 5.03
N GLU A 142 35.54 3.27 4.32
CA GLU A 142 36.06 2.90 3.00
C GLU A 142 35.90 4.05 2.00
N THR A 143 34.74 4.71 2.02
CA THR A 143 34.48 5.89 1.19
C THR A 143 35.36 7.08 1.59
N GLY A 144 35.54 7.32 2.89
CA GLY A 144 36.32 8.44 3.41
C GLY A 144 37.83 8.29 3.14
N THR A 145 38.38 7.11 3.44
CA THR A 145 39.81 6.81 3.27
C THR A 145 40.22 6.76 1.80
N GLY A 146 39.38 6.21 0.92
CA GLY A 146 39.67 6.17 -0.53
C GLY A 146 39.81 7.55 -1.17
N ASN A 147 39.32 8.61 -0.52
CA ASN A 147 39.34 9.99 -1.01
C ASN A 147 40.08 10.97 -0.08
N ASN A 148 40.82 10.48 0.92
CA ASN A 148 41.59 11.29 1.88
C ASN A 148 40.77 12.34 2.68
N PHE A 149 39.54 12.03 3.07
CA PHE A 149 38.74 12.90 3.95
C PHE A 149 39.17 12.75 5.42
N GLU A 150 39.42 13.87 6.10
CA GLU A 150 39.77 13.90 7.55
C GLU A 150 38.54 13.92 8.47
N TYR A 151 37.46 14.60 8.04
CA TYR A 151 36.26 14.83 8.83
C TYR A 151 35.00 14.49 8.04
N ILE A 152 33.99 14.03 8.77
CA ILE A 152 32.64 13.83 8.25
C ILE A 152 31.62 14.56 9.12
N THR A 153 30.54 15.01 8.50
CA THR A 153 29.37 15.55 9.18
C THR A 153 28.24 14.54 9.08
N VAL A 154 27.71 14.10 10.22
CA VAL A 154 26.64 13.11 10.30
C VAL A 154 25.31 13.82 10.52
N LEU A 155 24.35 13.55 9.63
CA LEU A 155 23.04 14.17 9.59
C LEU A 155 21.92 13.13 9.75
N ALA A 156 20.90 13.46 10.53
CA ALA A 156 19.70 12.66 10.71
C ALA A 156 18.52 13.26 9.91
N PRO A 157 18.13 12.69 8.75
CA PRO A 157 17.03 13.18 7.94
C PRO A 157 15.67 12.87 8.59
N VAL A 158 15.10 13.86 9.26
CA VAL A 158 13.84 13.76 10.01
C VAL A 158 12.61 14.12 9.17
N VAL A 159 12.80 14.91 8.11
CA VAL A 159 11.76 15.25 7.14
C VAL A 159 12.36 15.21 5.74
N ARG A 160 11.67 14.59 4.77
CA ARG A 160 12.12 14.48 3.37
C ARG A 160 10.98 14.78 2.41
N GLY A 161 11.04 15.91 1.71
CA GLY A 161 10.07 16.27 0.66
C GLY A 161 8.62 16.31 1.14
N ARG A 162 8.36 16.78 2.37
CA ARG A 162 7.00 16.84 2.94
C ARG A 162 6.59 18.27 3.26
N LYS A 163 5.30 18.56 3.09
CA LYS A 163 4.71 19.87 3.38
C LYS A 163 4.40 20.02 4.86
N GLY A 164 4.75 21.16 5.45
CA GLY A 164 4.47 21.44 6.85
C GLY A 164 5.29 22.61 7.41
N GLU A 165 4.92 23.08 8.59
CA GLU A 165 5.60 24.21 9.26
C GLU A 165 6.71 23.75 10.22
N TYR A 166 6.68 22.50 10.68
CA TYR A 166 7.71 21.81 11.49
C TYR A 166 8.27 22.54 12.72
N TYR A 167 7.67 23.65 13.17
CA TYR A 167 8.15 24.43 14.33
C TYR A 167 8.29 23.58 15.59
N GLN A 168 7.25 22.78 15.92
CA GLN A 168 7.28 21.90 17.08
C GLN A 168 8.42 20.89 16.99
N LEU A 169 8.61 20.27 15.81
CA LEU A 169 9.67 19.29 15.59
C LEU A 169 11.06 19.92 15.82
N LEU A 170 11.32 21.09 15.25
CA LEU A 170 12.61 21.79 15.43
C LEU A 170 12.84 22.17 16.89
N TYR A 171 11.79 22.62 17.58
CA TYR A 171 11.85 22.94 19.01
C TYR A 171 12.11 21.71 19.88
N ASP A 172 11.51 20.57 19.56
CA ASP A 172 11.74 19.31 20.27
C ASP A 172 13.21 18.87 20.13
N PHE A 173 13.81 19.00 18.94
CA PHE A 173 15.24 18.71 18.73
C PHE A 173 16.15 19.71 19.45
N LEU A 174 15.78 20.99 19.53
CA LEU A 174 16.51 21.95 20.37
C LEU A 174 16.51 21.54 21.85
N ASN A 175 15.38 21.09 22.37
CA ASN A 175 15.27 20.62 23.76
C ASN A 175 16.04 19.32 24.03
N LEU A 176 16.26 18.50 22.99
CA LEU A 176 17.15 17.33 23.06
C LEU A 176 18.63 17.71 23.05
N GLY A 177 18.97 18.99 22.85
CA GLY A 177 20.33 19.53 22.90
C GLY A 177 20.99 19.72 21.54
N PHE A 178 20.27 19.50 20.43
CA PHE A 178 20.80 19.77 19.10
C PHE A 178 20.75 21.27 18.81
N SER A 179 21.83 21.81 18.23
CA SER A 179 21.96 23.24 17.95
C SER A 179 21.81 23.60 16.48
N GLN A 180 21.99 22.65 15.56
CA GLN A 180 22.01 22.93 14.13
C GLN A 180 21.20 21.92 13.34
N ALA A 181 20.59 22.39 12.25
CA ALA A 181 19.92 21.54 11.26
C ALA A 181 20.17 22.08 9.86
N ARG A 182 20.27 21.18 8.89
CA ARG A 182 20.24 21.50 7.46
C ARG A 182 18.80 21.47 6.98
N ILE A 183 18.30 22.61 6.54
CA ILE A 183 16.92 22.79 6.07
C ILE A 183 16.95 23.29 4.64
N ASP A 184 16.37 22.50 3.73
CA ASP A 184 16.34 22.77 2.29
C ASP A 184 17.74 23.06 1.71
N GLY A 185 18.76 22.36 2.23
CA GLY A 185 20.16 22.47 1.81
C GLY A 185 20.99 23.51 2.59
N GLU A 186 20.36 24.36 3.40
CA GLU A 186 21.04 25.41 4.17
C GLU A 186 21.15 25.04 5.66
N PHE A 187 22.33 25.18 6.25
CA PHE A 187 22.52 25.01 7.70
C PHE A 187 21.94 26.22 8.45
N LYS A 188 21.11 25.95 9.45
CA LYS A 188 20.45 26.94 10.32
C LYS A 188 20.64 26.55 11.78
N ASP A 189 20.79 27.57 12.62
CA ASP A 189 20.85 27.42 14.07
C ASP A 189 19.42 27.24 14.63
N LEU A 190 19.22 26.20 15.43
CA LEU A 190 17.92 25.89 16.05
C LEU A 190 17.56 26.87 17.17
N HIS A 191 18.51 27.64 17.70
CA HIS A 191 18.22 28.73 18.66
C HIS A 191 17.53 29.93 17.98
N GLU A 192 17.68 30.07 16.66
CA GLU A 192 17.03 31.12 15.89
C GLU A 192 15.60 30.73 15.51
N LYS A 193 14.76 31.73 15.30
CA LYS A 193 13.38 31.49 14.86
C LYS A 193 13.35 31.10 13.39
N ILE A 194 13.21 29.81 13.12
CA ILE A 194 13.05 29.25 11.77
C ILE A 194 11.56 29.21 11.41
N VAL A 195 11.18 29.83 10.29
CA VAL A 195 9.79 29.85 9.78
C VAL A 195 9.74 29.14 8.44
N LEU A 196 8.96 28.05 8.37
CA LEU A 196 8.74 27.25 7.16
C LEU A 196 7.30 27.39 6.66
N SER A 197 7.10 27.20 5.36
CA SER A 197 5.80 27.40 4.72
C SER A 197 5.00 26.11 4.72
N ARG A 198 3.79 26.11 5.30
CA ARG A 198 2.90 24.94 5.29
C ARG A 198 2.58 24.35 3.91
N TYR A 199 2.75 25.13 2.83
CA TYR A 199 2.36 24.75 1.48
C TYR A 199 3.52 24.25 0.61
N LYS A 200 4.76 24.42 1.07
CA LYS A 200 5.95 23.99 0.35
C LYS A 200 6.50 22.70 0.94
N GLU A 201 7.13 21.89 0.09
CA GLU A 201 7.85 20.71 0.54
C GLU A 201 9.19 21.15 1.16
N HIS A 202 9.52 20.52 2.28
CA HIS A 202 10.74 20.79 3.02
C HIS A 202 11.51 19.49 3.26
N THR A 203 12.83 19.62 3.32
CA THR A 203 13.75 18.58 3.76
C THR A 203 14.54 19.11 4.96
N ILE A 204 14.47 18.37 6.08
CA ILE A 204 15.08 18.76 7.35
C ILE A 204 15.97 17.61 7.82
N GLU A 205 17.24 17.92 8.06
CA GLU A 205 18.23 16.99 8.56
C GLU A 205 18.92 17.59 9.78
N ILE A 206 18.83 16.93 10.93
CA ILE A 206 19.45 17.41 12.17
C ILE A 206 20.94 17.10 12.14
N LEU A 207 21.79 18.06 12.47
CA LEU A 207 23.22 17.82 12.64
C LEU A 207 23.45 17.10 13.95
N ILE A 208 23.94 15.87 13.86
CA ILE A 208 24.21 15.03 15.02
C ILE A 208 25.60 15.32 15.57
N ASP A 209 26.62 15.14 14.73
CA ASP A 209 28.01 15.40 15.12
C ASP A 209 28.88 15.65 13.88
N LYS A 210 30.03 16.29 14.11
CA LYS A 210 31.13 16.42 13.15
C LYS A 210 32.36 15.75 13.75
N VAL A 211 32.72 14.61 13.18
CA VAL A 211 33.69 13.67 13.76
C VAL A 211 34.87 13.44 12.82
N MET A 212 36.03 13.10 13.41
CA MET A 212 37.19 12.66 12.64
C MET A 212 36.95 11.25 12.13
N LEU A 213 37.25 10.98 10.84
CA LEU A 213 37.02 9.68 10.22
C LEU A 213 37.78 8.53 10.91
N HIS A 214 38.93 8.82 11.52
CA HIS A 214 39.76 7.85 12.23
C HIS A 214 39.24 7.49 13.64
N ASP A 215 38.32 8.29 14.20
CA ASP A 215 37.74 8.04 15.53
C ASP A 215 36.50 7.14 15.40
N GLU A 216 36.74 5.83 15.34
CA GLU A 216 35.71 4.83 15.11
C GLU A 216 34.58 4.86 16.15
N SER A 217 34.92 5.06 17.42
CA SER A 217 33.93 5.11 18.50
C SER A 217 32.98 6.29 18.32
N ARG A 218 33.50 7.49 18.01
CA ARG A 218 32.64 8.65 17.76
C ARG A 218 31.84 8.55 16.47
N VAL A 219 32.41 7.96 15.41
CA VAL A 219 31.68 7.71 14.16
C VAL A 219 30.51 6.76 14.41
N PHE A 220 30.74 5.68 15.16
CA PHE A 220 29.69 4.73 15.53
C PHE A 220 28.57 5.41 16.32
N GLU A 221 28.91 6.13 17.41
CA GLU A 221 27.93 6.83 18.25
C GLU A 221 27.10 7.86 17.47
N ALA A 222 27.75 8.62 16.58
CA ALA A 222 27.07 9.62 15.75
C ALA A 222 26.10 8.96 14.75
N ILE A 223 26.51 7.87 14.11
CA ILE A 223 25.66 7.12 13.16
C ILE A 223 24.49 6.47 13.89
N GLU A 224 24.73 5.81 15.03
CA GLU A 224 23.68 5.20 15.86
C GLU A 224 22.64 6.24 16.28
N THR A 225 23.11 7.39 16.79
CA THR A 225 22.23 8.50 17.18
C THR A 225 21.42 9.03 16.00
N ALA A 226 22.05 9.16 14.82
CA ALA A 226 21.36 9.62 13.62
C ALA A 226 20.25 8.66 13.18
N LEU A 227 20.54 7.35 13.14
CA LEU A 227 19.57 6.32 12.77
C LEU A 227 18.38 6.29 13.74
N ASN A 228 18.63 6.42 15.03
CA ASN A 228 17.58 6.45 16.06
C ASN A 228 16.63 7.64 15.89
N HIS A 229 17.14 8.82 15.53
CA HIS A 229 16.31 10.02 15.36
C HIS A 229 15.60 10.13 14.00
N SER A 230 16.04 9.39 12.98
CA SER A 230 15.54 9.48 11.60
C SER A 230 14.73 8.27 11.12
N GLN A 231 14.41 7.33 12.02
CA GLN A 231 13.78 6.04 11.68
C GLN A 231 14.64 5.19 10.74
N GLY A 232 15.95 5.18 10.97
CA GLY A 232 16.87 4.27 10.34
C GLY A 232 17.48 4.77 9.03
N ILE A 233 17.67 6.08 8.89
CA ILE A 233 18.32 6.70 7.74
C ILE A 233 19.44 7.64 8.22
N VAL A 234 20.60 7.63 7.59
CA VAL A 234 21.69 8.56 7.94
C VAL A 234 22.23 9.17 6.67
N ASN A 235 22.47 10.48 6.68
CA ASN A 235 23.17 11.15 5.59
C ASN A 235 24.55 11.57 6.11
N VAL A 236 25.60 11.11 5.44
CA VAL A 236 26.98 11.42 5.79
C VAL A 236 27.56 12.33 4.72
N VAL A 237 27.95 13.53 5.15
CA VAL A 237 28.59 14.52 4.30
C VAL A 237 30.09 14.46 4.53
N PHE A 238 30.84 14.20 3.47
CA PHE A 238 32.30 14.23 3.49
C PHE A 238 32.76 15.66 3.18
N ASP A 239 33.40 16.30 4.16
CA ASP A 239 33.85 17.69 4.04
C ASP A 239 35.25 17.74 3.41
N GLU A 240 35.36 18.30 2.21
CA GLU A 240 36.65 18.56 1.55
C GLU A 240 37.14 19.98 1.83
N LYS A 241 38.46 20.17 1.91
CA LYS A 241 39.08 21.52 1.96
C LYS A 241 38.93 22.30 0.63
N LYS A 242 38.45 21.68 -0.46
CA LYS A 242 38.22 22.32 -1.77
C LYS A 242 37.09 21.66 -2.58
N GLU A 243 35.93 22.31 -2.62
CA GLU A 243 34.90 22.30 -3.68
C GLU A 243 34.21 21.02 -4.17
N SER A 244 34.52 19.79 -3.70
CA SER A 244 33.63 18.64 -3.94
C SER A 244 33.00 18.12 -2.63
N ARG A 245 31.69 18.34 -2.46
CA ARG A 245 30.92 17.74 -1.36
C ARG A 245 30.38 16.41 -1.83
N ARG A 246 30.83 15.32 -1.22
CA ARG A 246 30.26 13.99 -1.43
C ARG A 246 29.30 13.68 -0.30
N GLU A 247 28.10 13.25 -0.66
CA GLU A 247 27.09 12.82 0.31
C GLU A 247 26.82 11.33 0.14
N LEU A 248 26.59 10.66 1.25
CA LEU A 248 26.27 9.24 1.27
C LEU A 248 25.03 9.04 2.15
N LEU A 249 23.91 8.74 1.50
CA LEU A 249 22.67 8.40 2.16
C LEU A 249 22.61 6.89 2.40
N LEU A 250 22.63 6.50 3.67
CA LEU A 250 22.56 5.10 4.11
C LEU A 250 21.30 4.90 4.97
N SER A 251 20.93 3.64 5.19
CA SER A 251 19.75 3.23 5.94
C SER A 251 19.95 1.83 6.52
N GLU A 252 19.50 1.64 7.76
CA GLU A 252 19.44 0.31 8.37
C GLU A 252 18.31 -0.55 7.76
N ASN A 253 17.35 0.10 7.08
CA ASN A 253 16.13 -0.54 6.59
C ASN A 253 16.20 -0.85 5.08
N HIS A 254 16.78 0.03 4.24
CA HIS A 254 16.87 -0.17 2.79
C HIS A 254 18.03 0.63 2.15
N VAL A 255 19.12 -0.02 1.69
CA VAL A 255 20.22 0.67 0.96
C VAL A 255 20.62 -0.02 -0.33
N SER A 256 20.77 0.78 -1.41
CA SER A 256 21.62 0.46 -2.56
C SER A 256 23.04 0.96 -2.28
N VAL A 257 24.00 0.06 -2.26
CA VAL A 257 25.38 0.36 -1.88
C VAL A 257 26.11 0.92 -3.11
N MET A 258 25.96 2.22 -3.40
CA MET A 258 26.93 3.07 -4.12
C MET A 258 26.45 4.55 -4.12
N PRO A 259 27.37 5.53 -4.20
CA PRO A 259 27.03 6.94 -4.18
C PRO A 259 26.39 7.32 -5.52
N GLY A 260 25.10 7.59 -5.50
CA GLY A 260 24.45 8.28 -6.61
C GLY A 260 24.92 9.74 -6.59
N GLU A 261 25.61 10.16 -7.66
CA GLU A 261 25.58 11.56 -8.06
C GLU A 261 24.10 11.98 -8.11
N ALA A 262 23.74 12.97 -7.30
CA ALA A 262 22.41 13.56 -7.37
C ALA A 262 22.19 14.10 -8.80
N PRO A 263 20.99 13.93 -9.39
CA PRO A 263 20.64 14.63 -10.62
C PRO A 263 20.62 16.15 -10.42
#